data_AF-A0A7S4A5Z2-F1
#
_entry.id   AF-A0A7S4A5Z2-F1
#
_cell.length_a   1.000
_cell.length_b   1.000
_cell.length_c   1.000
_cell.angle_alpha   90.00
_cell.angle_beta   90.00
_cell.angle_gamma   90.00
#
_symmetry.space_group_name_H-M   'P 1'
#
loop_
_entity.id
_entity.type
_entity.pdbx_description
1 polymer ?
#
loop_
_entity_poly.entity_id
_entity_poly.type
_entity_poly.pdbx_seq_one_letter_code
_entity_poly.pdbx_strand_id
1 'polypeptide(L)'
;GALYAERTCERYGIQKDGRLAGCLPSENCVSSSAIKSPAQFDAPWLFSPATRDADRAFEELVKAAQASPDLKIAETDPARRYLRATAPSQISNYKATDVDDVEVLISAEKGLVFHRSASRESVFFFPPQNIYSVPLGDNGSNRGRLEALRKALGWESTNPRPEDEADLPSSYQALKFG
;
A
#
# COMPACT_ATOMS: atom_id res chain seq x y z
N GLY A 1 2.71 21.62 22.19
CA GLY A 1 2.06 20.32 22.43
C GLY A 1 3.13 19.26 22.54
N ALA A 2 2.82 18.13 23.15
CA ALA A 2 3.75 16.99 23.21
C ALA A 2 3.48 16.04 22.02
N LEU A 3 4.54 15.41 21.51
CA LEU A 3 4.44 14.31 20.55
C LEU A 3 4.85 13.02 21.25
N TYR A 4 4.12 11.95 20.99
CA TYR A 4 4.53 10.60 21.34
C TYR A 4 4.24 9.65 20.19
N ALA A 5 5.06 8.61 20.05
CA ALA A 5 4.84 7.54 19.12
C ALA A 5 4.52 6.26 19.87
N GLU A 6 3.60 5.49 19.30
CA GLU A 6 3.25 4.16 19.76
C GLU A 6 3.47 3.19 18.61
N ARG A 7 4.11 2.06 18.88
CA ARG A 7 4.24 0.99 17.89
C ARG A 7 2.88 0.33 17.73
N THR A 8 2.20 0.65 16.63
CA THR A 8 0.83 0.21 16.35
C THR A 8 0.78 -0.95 15.37
N CYS A 9 1.84 -1.15 14.57
CA CYS A 9 1.87 -2.17 13.53
C CYS A 9 3.12 -3.05 13.60
N GLU A 10 3.02 -4.20 14.26
CA GLU A 10 3.99 -5.32 14.14
C GLU A 10 3.48 -6.45 13.24
N ARG A 11 2.27 -6.29 12.68
CA ARG A 11 1.61 -7.30 11.88
C ARG A 11 2.00 -7.08 10.42
N TYR A 12 2.89 -7.91 9.91
CA TYR A 12 3.17 -8.06 8.48
C TYR A 12 3.15 -9.55 8.13
N GLY A 13 3.27 -9.86 6.85
CA GLY A 13 3.27 -11.21 6.33
C GLY A 13 1.89 -11.71 5.92
N ILE A 14 1.92 -12.87 5.28
CA ILE A 14 0.73 -13.64 4.94
C ILE A 14 0.16 -14.24 6.23
N GLN A 15 -1.10 -13.91 6.51
CA GLN A 15 -1.84 -14.37 7.67
C GLN A 15 -2.26 -15.85 7.51
N LYS A 16 -2.77 -16.46 8.58
CA LYS A 16 -3.18 -17.89 8.59
C LYS A 16 -4.25 -18.22 7.53
N ASP A 17 -5.04 -17.24 7.11
CA ASP A 17 -6.07 -17.37 6.08
C ASP A 17 -5.53 -17.14 4.65
N GLY A 18 -4.22 -16.99 4.49
CA GLY A 18 -3.57 -16.76 3.20
C GLY A 18 -3.65 -15.32 2.68
N ARG A 19 -4.13 -14.36 3.49
CA ARG A 19 -4.27 -12.95 3.08
C ARG A 19 -3.21 -12.06 3.70
N LEU A 20 -3.04 -10.86 3.17
CA LEU A 20 -2.29 -9.80 3.86
C LEU A 20 -3.07 -9.32 5.08
N ALA A 21 -2.36 -8.77 6.07
CA ALA A 21 -3.00 -8.15 7.22
C ALA A 21 -3.91 -6.98 6.78
N GLY A 22 -5.02 -6.79 7.49
CA GLY A 22 -5.81 -5.56 7.42
C GLY A 22 -5.20 -4.43 8.25
N CYS A 23 -5.65 -3.21 7.99
CA CYS A 23 -5.28 -2.04 8.80
C CYS A 23 -6.08 -2.00 10.11
N LEU A 24 -5.43 -1.66 11.22
CA LEU A 24 -6.14 -1.24 12.43
C LEU A 24 -6.58 0.23 12.30
N PRO A 25 -7.68 0.64 12.96
CA PRO A 25 -8.16 2.03 12.89
C PRO A 25 -7.14 3.09 13.34
N SER A 26 -6.21 2.73 14.21
CA SER A 26 -5.17 3.63 14.74
C SER A 26 -3.90 3.69 13.88
N GLU A 27 -3.77 2.83 12.86
CA GLU A 27 -2.58 2.74 12.01
C GLU A 27 -2.68 3.71 10.81
N ASN A 28 -1.57 4.40 10.50
CA ASN A 28 -1.39 4.99 9.18
C ASN A 28 -1.16 3.86 8.18
N CYS A 29 -2.22 3.43 7.51
CA CYS A 29 -2.23 2.22 6.71
C CYS A 29 -3.21 2.29 5.55
N VAL A 30 -2.80 1.71 4.43
CA VAL A 30 -3.63 1.49 3.25
C VAL A 30 -3.53 0.01 2.89
N SER A 31 -4.65 -0.67 2.67
CA SER A 31 -4.66 -2.10 2.37
C SER A 31 -5.88 -2.53 1.56
N SER A 32 -5.64 -3.43 0.62
CA SER A 32 -6.68 -4.19 -0.10
C SER A 32 -7.47 -5.17 0.76
N SER A 33 -6.97 -5.46 1.97
CA SER A 33 -7.66 -6.29 2.95
C SER A 33 -8.43 -5.47 4.00
N ALA A 34 -8.37 -4.13 3.97
CA ALA A 34 -9.07 -3.25 4.91
C ALA A 34 -10.54 -2.99 4.55
N ILE A 35 -11.28 -4.02 4.10
CA ILE A 35 -12.66 -3.90 3.57
C ILE A 35 -13.68 -3.29 4.55
N LYS A 36 -13.39 -3.28 5.85
CA LYS A 36 -14.24 -2.71 6.90
C LYS A 36 -13.90 -1.26 7.25
N SER A 37 -12.86 -0.68 6.64
CA SER A 37 -12.36 0.66 6.91
C SER A 37 -12.23 1.43 5.59
N PRO A 38 -13.30 2.12 5.13
CA PRO A 38 -13.30 2.80 3.84
C PRO A 38 -12.14 3.78 3.65
N ALA A 39 -11.70 4.47 4.72
CA ALA A 39 -10.58 5.41 4.66
C ALA A 39 -9.21 4.73 4.42
N GLN A 40 -9.07 3.46 4.83
CA GLN A 40 -7.83 2.69 4.72
C GLN A 40 -7.91 1.64 3.59
N PHE A 41 -9.08 1.46 2.99
CA PHE A 41 -9.25 0.54 1.88
C PHE A 41 -8.62 1.11 0.60
N ASP A 42 -7.99 0.22 -0.15
CA ASP A 42 -7.58 0.47 -1.52
C ASP A 42 -7.86 -0.76 -2.37
N ALA A 43 -8.45 -0.58 -3.54
CA ALA A 43 -8.91 -1.73 -4.32
C ALA A 43 -7.72 -2.57 -4.82
N PRO A 44 -7.81 -3.91 -4.84
CA PRO A 44 -6.79 -4.77 -5.44
C PRO A 44 -6.42 -4.34 -6.86
N TRP A 45 -5.23 -4.73 -7.32
CA TRP A 45 -4.81 -4.44 -8.69
C TRP A 45 -4.96 -5.66 -9.60
N LEU A 46 -4.91 -5.38 -10.90
CA LEU A 46 -4.81 -6.35 -11.98
C LEU A 46 -3.41 -6.24 -12.58
N PHE A 47 -2.72 -7.38 -12.65
CA PHE A 47 -1.47 -7.48 -13.40
C PHE A 47 -1.71 -7.76 -14.90
N SER A 48 -2.97 -7.95 -15.30
CA SER A 48 -3.44 -7.97 -16.69
C SER A 48 -3.92 -6.56 -17.08
N PRO A 49 -3.69 -6.08 -18.32
CA PRO A 49 -3.19 -6.83 -19.48
C PRO A 49 -1.65 -6.93 -19.58
N ALA A 50 -0.88 -6.32 -18.67
CA ALA A 50 0.57 -6.32 -18.73
C ALA A 50 1.18 -7.74 -18.82
N THR A 51 0.60 -8.69 -18.09
CA THR A 51 0.88 -10.13 -18.23
C THR A 51 -0.34 -10.96 -17.78
N ARG A 52 -0.41 -12.22 -18.22
CA ARG A 52 -1.34 -13.24 -17.67
C ARG A 52 -0.62 -14.28 -16.82
N ASP A 53 0.70 -14.26 -16.80
CA ASP A 53 1.56 -15.11 -15.99
C ASP A 53 1.88 -14.42 -14.67
N ALA A 54 1.44 -15.02 -13.57
CA ALA A 54 1.59 -14.48 -12.23
C ALA A 54 3.04 -14.56 -11.72
N ASP A 55 3.83 -15.53 -12.17
CA ASP A 55 5.22 -15.67 -11.75
C ASP A 55 6.06 -14.60 -12.45
N ARG A 56 5.79 -14.37 -13.76
CA ARG A 56 6.33 -13.21 -14.47
C ARG A 56 5.90 -11.88 -13.85
N ALA A 57 4.64 -11.74 -13.42
CA ALA A 57 4.17 -10.55 -12.73
C ALA A 57 4.95 -10.31 -11.42
N PHE A 58 5.26 -11.39 -10.70
CA PHE A 58 6.04 -11.31 -9.47
C PHE A 58 7.49 -10.91 -9.73
N GLU A 59 8.13 -11.44 -10.77
CA GLU A 59 9.48 -11.02 -11.16
C GLU A 59 9.55 -9.53 -11.52
N GLU A 60 8.57 -9.03 -12.29
CA GLU A 60 8.49 -7.61 -12.63
C GLU A 60 8.25 -6.72 -11.40
N LEU A 61 7.42 -7.18 -10.46
CA LEU A 61 7.24 -6.51 -9.16
C LEU A 61 8.55 -6.40 -8.38
N VAL A 62 9.32 -7.50 -8.29
CA VAL A 62 10.62 -7.49 -7.60
C VAL A 62 11.57 -6.50 -8.26
N LYS A 63 11.65 -6.49 -9.61
CA LYS A 63 12.48 -5.54 -10.37
C LYS A 63 12.05 -4.09 -10.12
N ALA A 64 10.75 -3.80 -10.18
CA ALA A 64 10.21 -2.46 -9.94
C ALA A 64 10.50 -1.98 -8.50
N ALA A 65 10.37 -2.87 -7.51
CA ALA A 65 10.72 -2.57 -6.13
C ALA A 65 12.23 -2.31 -5.95
N GLN A 66 13.09 -3.06 -6.64
CA GLN A 66 14.56 -2.84 -6.62
C GLN A 66 14.97 -1.53 -7.30
N ALA A 67 14.25 -1.13 -8.35
CA ALA A 67 14.51 0.12 -9.07
C ALA A 67 13.97 1.37 -8.35
N SER A 68 13.10 1.20 -7.34
CA SER A 68 12.55 2.31 -6.58
C SER A 68 13.59 2.87 -5.60
N PRO A 69 13.83 4.20 -5.58
CA PRO A 69 14.80 4.80 -4.66
C PRO A 69 14.36 4.75 -3.19
N ASP A 70 13.06 4.61 -2.93
CA ASP A 70 12.47 4.72 -1.59
C ASP A 70 12.15 3.35 -0.97
N LEU A 71 12.26 2.26 -1.74
CA LEU A 71 11.97 0.92 -1.27
C LEU A 71 13.26 0.14 -1.03
N LYS A 72 13.32 -0.53 0.13
CA LYS A 72 14.33 -1.53 0.43
C LYS A 72 13.64 -2.87 0.62
N ILE A 73 13.88 -3.83 -0.28
CA ILE A 73 13.34 -5.18 -0.13
C ILE A 73 13.85 -5.80 1.18
N ALA A 74 12.91 -6.23 2.03
CA ALA A 74 13.18 -6.88 3.30
C ALA A 74 12.98 -8.40 3.20
N GLU A 75 12.04 -8.84 2.36
CA GLU A 75 11.69 -10.26 2.21
C GLU A 75 11.03 -10.52 0.85
N THR A 76 11.32 -11.68 0.28
CA THR A 76 10.63 -12.20 -0.90
C THR A 76 10.33 -13.68 -0.68
N ASP A 77 9.14 -14.11 -1.05
CA ASP A 77 8.75 -15.51 -1.13
C ASP A 77 8.15 -15.77 -2.52
N PRO A 78 8.98 -16.23 -3.48
CA PRO A 78 8.51 -16.52 -4.84
C PRO A 78 7.44 -17.62 -4.89
N ALA A 79 7.51 -18.63 -4.00
CA ALA A 79 6.54 -19.72 -3.99
C ALA A 79 5.13 -19.23 -3.63
N ARG A 80 5.03 -18.20 -2.78
CA ARG A 80 3.78 -17.54 -2.43
C ARG A 80 3.55 -16.23 -3.20
N ARG A 81 4.46 -15.84 -4.11
CA ARG A 81 4.48 -14.56 -4.84
C ARG A 81 4.24 -13.37 -3.92
N TYR A 82 5.00 -13.36 -2.82
CA TYR A 82 4.93 -12.34 -1.79
C TYR A 82 6.23 -11.53 -1.73
N LEU A 83 6.08 -10.22 -1.65
CA LEU A 83 7.19 -9.28 -1.45
C LEU A 83 6.87 -8.40 -0.26
N ARG A 84 7.87 -8.19 0.59
CA ARG A 84 7.90 -7.12 1.59
C ARG A 84 9.10 -6.22 1.36
N ALA A 85 8.85 -4.93 1.36
CA ALA A 85 9.86 -3.89 1.39
C ALA A 85 9.61 -2.93 2.55
N THR A 86 10.63 -2.18 2.93
CA THR A 86 10.50 -1.07 3.89
C THR A 86 10.80 0.24 3.20
N ALA A 87 10.16 1.31 3.64
CA ALA A 87 10.41 2.68 3.19
C ALA A 87 10.52 3.63 4.38
N PRO A 88 11.25 4.76 4.27
CA PRO A 88 11.25 5.78 5.31
C PRO A 88 9.84 6.32 5.56
N SER A 89 9.42 6.35 6.83
CA SER A 89 8.12 6.90 7.20
C SER A 89 8.09 8.42 7.01
N GLN A 90 6.95 8.95 6.57
CA GLN A 90 6.76 10.39 6.31
C GLN A 90 5.78 11.04 7.30
N ILE A 91 5.58 10.45 8.49
CA ILE A 91 4.72 11.03 9.52
C ILE A 91 5.35 12.31 10.09
N SER A 92 4.91 13.45 9.54
CA SER A 92 5.10 14.84 9.99
C SER A 92 6.45 15.17 10.68
N ASN A 93 7.58 14.78 10.09
CA ASN A 93 8.92 15.07 10.59
C ASN A 93 9.22 14.57 12.03
N TYR A 94 8.37 13.70 12.60
CA TYR A 94 8.67 13.06 13.86
C TYR A 94 9.72 11.98 13.57
N LYS A 95 10.89 12.10 14.23
CA LYS A 95 12.09 11.25 14.11
C LYS A 95 12.09 10.30 12.90
N ALA A 96 12.83 10.70 11.86
CA ALA A 96 13.06 9.99 10.59
C ALA A 96 13.71 8.58 10.70
N THR A 97 13.62 7.91 11.85
CA THR A 97 14.16 6.57 12.09
C THR A 97 13.13 5.45 11.91
N ASP A 98 11.83 5.77 11.86
CA ASP A 98 10.81 4.74 11.66
C ASP A 98 10.55 4.45 10.18
N VAL A 99 10.05 3.25 9.91
CA VAL A 99 9.82 2.74 8.56
C VAL A 99 8.37 2.31 8.37
N ASP A 100 7.91 2.43 7.14
CA ASP A 100 6.68 1.80 6.69
C ASP A 100 7.00 0.45 6.06
N ASP A 101 6.17 -0.57 6.31
CA ASP A 101 6.20 -1.83 5.56
C ASP A 101 5.29 -1.73 4.34
N VAL A 102 5.81 -2.13 3.18
CA VAL A 102 5.09 -2.28 1.92
C VAL A 102 5.03 -3.76 1.57
N GLU A 103 3.84 -4.28 1.40
CA GLU A 103 3.57 -5.70 1.15
C GLU A 103 2.76 -5.86 -0.11
N VAL A 104 3.15 -6.85 -0.92
CA VAL A 104 2.43 -7.21 -2.15
C VAL A 104 2.35 -8.73 -2.25
N LEU A 105 1.16 -9.23 -2.58
CA LEU A 105 0.82 -10.64 -2.71
C LEU A 105 0.06 -10.86 -4.02
N ILE A 106 0.60 -11.69 -4.91
CA ILE A 106 -0.04 -11.99 -6.21
C ILE A 106 -0.80 -13.31 -6.15
N SER A 107 -2.11 -13.23 -6.38
CA SER A 107 -3.03 -14.37 -6.44
C SER A 107 -3.27 -14.81 -7.89
N ALA A 108 -2.49 -15.77 -8.39
CA ALA A 108 -2.66 -16.32 -9.75
C ALA A 108 -4.08 -16.81 -10.03
N GLU A 109 -4.71 -17.51 -9.08
CA GLU A 109 -6.08 -18.03 -9.22
C GLU A 109 -7.10 -16.93 -9.53
N LYS A 110 -6.89 -15.73 -8.99
CA LYS A 110 -7.84 -14.62 -9.08
C LYS A 110 -7.43 -13.59 -10.13
N GLY A 111 -6.21 -13.66 -10.65
CA GLY A 111 -5.64 -12.59 -11.47
C GLY A 111 -5.47 -11.26 -10.72
N LEU A 112 -5.45 -11.30 -9.37
CA LEU A 112 -5.43 -10.12 -8.51
C LEU A 112 -4.09 -9.95 -7.81
N VAL A 113 -3.74 -8.70 -7.56
CA VAL A 113 -2.66 -8.28 -6.68
C VAL A 113 -3.26 -7.65 -5.43
N PHE A 114 -2.94 -8.22 -4.28
CA PHE A 114 -3.27 -7.65 -2.99
C PHE A 114 -2.05 -6.93 -2.45
N HIS A 115 -2.28 -5.77 -1.86
CA HIS A 115 -1.22 -4.94 -1.32
C HIS A 115 -1.62 -4.31 0.00
N ARG A 116 -0.58 -3.86 0.71
CA ARG A 116 -0.67 -3.09 1.94
C ARG A 116 0.56 -2.19 2.07
N SER A 117 0.38 -0.98 2.59
CA SER A 117 1.46 -0.12 3.06
C SER A 117 1.05 0.45 4.40
N ALA A 118 1.89 0.26 5.42
CA ALA A 118 1.56 0.65 6.79
C ALA A 118 2.80 1.15 7.55
N SER A 119 2.64 2.26 8.27
CA SER A 119 3.64 2.74 9.22
C SER A 119 3.70 1.83 10.45
N ARG A 120 4.90 1.52 10.93
CA ARG A 120 5.09 0.69 12.15
C ARG A 120 4.64 1.42 13.40
N GLU A 121 4.82 2.74 13.43
CA GLU A 121 4.37 3.60 14.51
C GLU A 121 3.24 4.54 14.08
N SER A 122 2.36 4.84 15.04
CA SER A 122 1.44 5.96 14.95
C SER A 122 1.92 7.07 15.86
N VAL A 123 1.97 8.28 15.33
CA VAL A 123 2.39 9.47 16.08
C VAL A 123 1.17 10.26 16.49
N PHE A 124 1.15 10.69 17.74
CA PHE A 124 0.04 11.44 18.31
C PHE A 124 0.52 12.80 18.81
N PHE A 125 -0.23 13.85 18.47
CA PHE A 125 -0.04 15.19 18.98
C PHE A 125 -1.00 15.48 20.13
N PHE A 126 -0.46 15.98 21.24
CA PHE A 126 -1.22 16.43 22.40
C PHE A 126 -1.21 17.97 22.47
N PRO A 127 -2.29 18.65 22.04
CA PRO A 127 -2.38 20.11 22.11
C PRO A 127 -2.42 20.60 23.56
N PRO A 128 -1.77 21.73 23.92
CA PRO A 128 -1.73 22.22 25.31
C PRO A 128 -3.09 22.52 25.94
N GLN A 129 -4.12 22.74 25.11
CA GLN A 129 -5.45 23.17 25.52
C GLN A 129 -6.50 22.07 25.35
N ASN A 130 -6.09 20.85 25.01
CA ASN A 130 -6.98 19.74 24.75
C ASN A 130 -6.60 18.54 25.63
N ILE A 131 -7.60 17.77 26.07
CA ILE A 131 -7.39 16.53 26.85
C ILE A 131 -7.25 15.31 25.95
N TYR A 132 -7.53 15.44 24.65
CA TYR A 132 -7.44 14.37 23.67
C TYR A 132 -6.22 14.54 22.76
N SER A 133 -5.55 13.42 22.48
CA SER A 133 -4.52 13.34 21.45
C SER A 133 -5.14 13.23 20.06
N VAL A 134 -4.48 13.83 19.07
CA VAL A 134 -4.86 13.75 17.65
C VAL A 134 -3.81 12.91 16.92
N PRO A 135 -4.20 11.85 16.19
CA PRO A 135 -3.26 11.08 15.38
C PRO A 135 -2.75 11.94 14.22
N LEU A 136 -1.45 11.84 13.94
CA LEU A 136 -0.83 12.49 12.81
C LEU A 136 -0.85 11.54 11.61
N GLY A 137 -1.33 12.06 10.49
CA GLY A 137 -1.37 11.33 9.23
C GLY A 137 0.03 11.19 8.61
N ASP A 138 0.13 10.24 7.69
CA ASP A 138 1.31 10.00 6.84
C ASP A 138 1.35 10.92 5.60
N ASN A 139 0.47 11.91 5.54
CA ASN A 139 0.23 12.80 4.39
C ASN A 139 0.02 12.05 3.06
N GLY A 140 -0.55 10.84 3.10
CA GLY A 140 -0.80 10.02 1.92
C GLY A 140 0.42 9.29 1.38
N SER A 141 1.56 9.31 2.08
CA SER A 141 2.80 8.66 1.62
C SER A 141 2.66 7.15 1.39
N ASN A 142 1.94 6.42 2.26
CA ASN A 142 1.69 4.99 2.05
C ASN A 142 0.91 4.74 0.75
N ARG A 143 -0.10 5.57 0.50
CA ARG A 143 -0.92 5.48 -0.72
C ARG A 143 -0.12 5.85 -1.97
N GLY A 144 0.57 6.99 -1.95
CA GLY A 144 1.36 7.48 -3.08
C GLY A 144 2.46 6.50 -3.50
N ARG A 145 3.07 5.80 -2.54
CA ARG A 145 4.08 4.77 -2.82
C ARG A 145 3.50 3.55 -3.53
N LEU A 146 2.35 3.07 -3.07
CA LEU A 146 1.61 1.98 -3.69
C LEU A 146 1.18 2.35 -5.12
N GLU A 147 0.68 3.57 -5.31
CA GLU A 147 0.32 4.09 -6.64
C GLU A 147 1.52 4.22 -7.58
N ALA A 148 2.66 4.74 -7.08
CA ALA A 148 3.88 4.85 -7.87
C ALA A 148 4.38 3.47 -8.34
N LEU A 149 4.36 2.47 -7.44
CA LEU A 149 4.73 1.11 -7.77
C LEU A 149 3.77 0.51 -8.82
N ARG A 150 2.46 0.66 -8.63
CA ARG A 150 1.44 0.22 -9.59
C ARG A 150 1.63 0.84 -10.97
N LYS A 151 1.85 2.17 -11.03
CA LYS A 151 2.08 2.91 -12.28
C LYS A 151 3.36 2.45 -12.97
N ALA A 152 4.46 2.23 -12.23
CA ALA A 152 5.71 1.71 -12.78
C ALA A 152 5.55 0.32 -13.41
N LEU A 153 4.65 -0.50 -12.86
CA LEU A 153 4.33 -1.84 -13.37
C LEU A 153 3.32 -1.84 -14.53
N GLY A 154 2.69 -0.71 -14.82
CA GLY A 154 1.60 -0.63 -15.81
C GLY A 154 0.38 -1.45 -15.39
N TRP A 155 0.14 -1.60 -14.08
CA TRP A 155 -0.97 -2.37 -13.52
C TRP A 155 -2.19 -1.49 -13.25
N GLU A 156 -3.37 -2.08 -13.30
CA GLU A 156 -4.64 -1.36 -13.16
C GLU A 156 -5.28 -1.60 -11.80
N SER A 157 -6.02 -0.62 -11.27
CA SER A 157 -6.86 -0.84 -10.09
C SER A 157 -8.16 -1.51 -10.51
N THR A 158 -8.68 -2.47 -9.73
CA THR A 158 -10.02 -3.02 -9.98
C THR A 158 -11.14 -2.01 -9.72
N ASN A 159 -10.84 -0.93 -9.01
CA ASN A 159 -11.73 0.21 -8.83
C ASN A 159 -10.90 1.50 -8.96
N PRO A 160 -10.67 1.99 -10.20
CA PRO A 160 -9.93 3.23 -10.40
C PRO A 160 -10.67 4.38 -9.73
N ARG A 161 -9.93 5.26 -9.06
CA ARG A 161 -10.54 6.44 -8.45
C ARG A 161 -10.83 7.48 -9.53
N PRO A 162 -11.81 8.38 -9.32
CA PRO A 162 -12.15 9.40 -10.31
C PRO A 162 -10.95 10.25 -10.78
N GLU A 163 -10.00 10.54 -9.88
CA GLU A 163 -8.76 11.25 -10.20
C GLU A 163 -7.81 10.47 -11.14
N ASP A 164 -7.88 9.13 -11.13
CA ASP A 164 -7.09 8.27 -12.02
C ASP A 164 -7.71 8.18 -13.43
N GLU A 165 -8.98 8.55 -13.62
CA GLU A 165 -9.67 8.52 -14.93
C GLU A 165 -9.33 9.73 -15.81
N ALA A 166 -8.87 10.83 -15.23
CA ALA A 166 -8.52 12.06 -15.95
C ALA A 166 -7.29 11.90 -16.86
N ASP A 167 -6.46 10.88 -16.61
CA ASP A 167 -5.24 10.56 -17.37
C ASP A 167 -5.43 9.40 -18.37
N LEU A 168 -6.66 8.88 -18.57
CA LEU A 168 -6.92 7.78 -19.50
C LEU A 168 -6.96 8.27 -20.97
N PRO A 169 -6.38 7.51 -21.93
CA PRO A 169 -6.52 7.80 -23.36
C PRO A 169 -7.99 7.83 -23.79
N SER A 170 -8.38 8.82 -24.60
CA SER A 170 -9.77 9.04 -25.07
C SER A 170 -10.45 7.79 -25.66
N SER A 171 -9.68 6.86 -26.24
CA SER A 171 -10.19 5.60 -26.78
C SER A 171 -10.85 4.69 -25.74
N TYR A 172 -10.49 4.81 -24.46
CA TYR A 172 -11.08 4.01 -23.37
C TYR A 172 -12.34 4.65 -22.77
N GLN A 173 -12.50 5.96 -22.88
CA GLN A 173 -13.73 6.66 -22.45
C GLN A 173 -14.91 6.31 -23.36
N ALA A 174 -14.65 6.00 -24.63
CA ALA A 174 -15.65 5.61 -25.62
C ALA A 174 -16.25 4.20 -25.41
N LEU A 175 -15.62 3.35 -24.59
CA LEU A 175 -16.08 1.97 -24.36
C LEU A 175 -17.10 1.83 -23.21
N LYS A 176 -17.39 2.90 -22.45
CA LYS A 176 -18.39 2.88 -21.37
C LYS A 176 -19.83 3.20 -21.83
N PHE A 177 -20.06 3.43 -23.12
CA PHE A 177 -21.40 3.66 -23.70
C PHE A 177 -21.67 2.83 -24.97
N GLY A 178 -21.32 1.53 -24.93
CA GLY A 178 -21.66 0.56 -25.97
C GLY A 178 -22.45 -0.61 -25.39
#